data_AF-A0A3P1XS68-F1
#
_entry.id   AF-A0A3P1XS68-F1
#
_cell.length_a   1.000
_cell.length_b   1.000
_cell.length_c   1.000
_cell.angle_alpha   90.00
_cell.angle_beta   90.00
_cell.angle_gamma   90.00
#
_symmetry.space_group_name_H-M   'P 1'
#
loop_
_entity.id
_entity.type
_entity.pdbx_description
1 polymer ?
#
loop_
_entity_poly.entity_id
_entity_poly.type
_entity_poly.pdbx_seq_one_letter_code
_entity_poly.pdbx_strand_id
1 'polypeptide(L)'
;TYRSLANVLTKLNHARTVFAPLETLIDHSNGSIMNVDSLNRLGSSQDRHVEIRYWKEEQQIGSASLTQAELAALTTELIFPLAEVEADSVVEQVDLLDFPGYRGRLKITALEEAGREGLNPICQLLLRGKVAYLFERYTDNQEMNALVVCASSAKQSDVADVGPVLNRWVEKTQGKSAEERQGRNPGLFWAITVCDMR
;
A
#
# COMPACT_ATOMS: atom_id res chain seq x y z
N THR A 1 10.73 -14.83 -11.33
CA THR A 1 10.13 -13.61 -10.75
C THR A 1 11.03 -12.91 -9.74
N TYR A 2 11.41 -13.50 -8.60
CA TYR A 2 12.26 -12.82 -7.60
C TYR A 2 13.60 -12.30 -8.16
N ARG A 3 14.32 -13.13 -8.93
CA ARG A 3 15.55 -12.69 -9.61
C ARG A 3 15.32 -11.52 -10.58
N SER A 4 14.16 -11.45 -11.23
CA SER A 4 13.80 -10.35 -12.12
C SER A 4 13.66 -9.05 -11.32
N LEU A 5 12.91 -9.09 -10.22
CA LEU A 5 12.75 -7.93 -9.33
C LEU A 5 14.07 -7.49 -8.71
N ALA A 6 14.94 -8.45 -8.32
CA ALA A 6 16.29 -8.13 -7.84
C ALA A 6 17.13 -7.45 -8.93
N ASN A 7 17.05 -7.90 -10.18
CA ASN A 7 17.74 -7.25 -11.30
C ASN A 7 17.20 -5.83 -11.55
N VAL A 8 15.90 -5.60 -11.38
CA VAL A 8 15.33 -4.25 -11.44
C VAL A 8 15.92 -3.38 -10.33
N LEU A 9 16.00 -3.87 -9.09
CA LEU A 9 16.65 -3.12 -8.00
C LEU A 9 18.11 -2.78 -8.32
N THR A 10 18.87 -3.72 -8.88
CA THR A 10 20.23 -3.47 -9.35
C THR A 10 20.27 -2.42 -10.47
N LYS A 11 19.34 -2.47 -11.42
CA LYS A 11 19.20 -1.48 -12.51
C LYS A 11 18.95 -0.07 -11.98
N LEU A 12 18.25 0.05 -10.86
CA LEU A 12 17.99 1.32 -10.17
C LEU A 12 19.13 1.74 -9.23
N ASN A 13 20.27 1.03 -9.23
CA ASN A 13 21.36 1.24 -8.27
C ASN A 13 20.88 1.24 -6.81
N HIS A 14 19.85 0.43 -6.52
CA HIS A 14 19.15 0.38 -5.23
C HIS A 14 18.67 1.75 -4.71
N ALA A 15 18.34 2.68 -5.62
CA ALA A 15 17.67 3.92 -5.29
C ALA A 15 16.36 3.65 -4.54
N ARG A 16 16.11 4.43 -3.49
CA ARG A 16 14.89 4.31 -2.66
C ARG A 16 13.73 5.15 -3.18
N THR A 17 14.03 6.17 -3.96
CA THR A 17 13.05 7.12 -4.47
C THR A 17 13.04 7.11 -5.99
N VAL A 18 11.84 7.00 -6.55
CA VAL A 18 11.59 6.98 -7.98
C VAL A 18 10.49 7.97 -8.30
N PHE A 19 10.71 8.79 -9.33
CA PHE A 19 9.72 9.67 -9.92
C PHE A 19 9.23 9.05 -11.22
N ALA A 20 7.92 8.83 -11.29
CA ALA A 20 7.22 8.35 -12.48
C ALA A 20 6.33 9.46 -13.04
N PRO A 21 6.01 9.43 -14.35
CA PRO A 21 5.09 10.37 -14.97
C PRO A 21 3.70 10.29 -14.33
N LEU A 22 2.99 11.42 -14.23
CA LEU A 22 1.67 11.51 -13.59
C LEU A 22 0.65 10.58 -14.26
N GLU A 23 0.78 10.35 -15.56
CA GLU A 23 -0.02 9.43 -16.37
C GLU A 23 0.02 7.99 -15.83
N THR A 24 1.07 7.63 -15.09
CA THR A 24 1.18 6.35 -14.39
C THR A 24 0.05 6.17 -13.36
N LEU A 25 -0.41 7.28 -12.77
CA LEU A 25 -1.47 7.34 -11.79
C LEU A 25 -2.85 7.54 -12.42
N ILE A 26 -2.98 8.49 -13.35
CA ILE A 26 -4.28 9.00 -13.81
C ILE A 26 -4.81 8.34 -15.08
N ASP A 27 -4.00 7.56 -15.81
CA ASP A 27 -4.43 6.93 -17.04
C ASP A 27 -5.37 5.75 -16.79
N HIS A 28 -6.67 6.03 -16.85
CA HIS A 28 -7.72 5.02 -16.69
C HIS A 28 -7.82 4.05 -17.87
N SER A 29 -7.26 4.37 -19.04
CA SER A 29 -7.35 3.54 -20.24
C SER A 29 -6.37 2.36 -20.22
N ASN A 30 -5.14 2.60 -19.75
CA ASN A 30 -4.10 1.56 -19.62
C ASN A 30 -4.01 0.99 -18.19
N GLY A 31 -4.74 1.61 -17.25
CA GLY A 31 -4.84 1.22 -15.85
C GLY A 31 -3.80 1.92 -14.98
N SER A 32 -4.24 2.38 -13.81
CA SER A 32 -3.41 3.04 -12.80
C SER A 32 -2.46 2.06 -12.09
N ILE A 33 -1.26 2.53 -11.71
CA ILE A 33 -0.36 1.80 -10.80
C ILE A 33 -1.02 1.49 -9.45
N MET A 34 -2.02 2.27 -9.04
CA MET A 34 -2.80 2.02 -7.81
C MET A 34 -3.73 0.81 -7.94
N ASN A 35 -4.06 0.38 -9.17
CA ASN A 35 -4.89 -0.80 -9.36
C ASN A 35 -4.07 -2.05 -9.00
N VAL A 36 -4.56 -2.80 -8.01
CA VAL A 36 -3.99 -4.07 -7.55
C VAL A 36 -3.80 -5.08 -8.68
N ASP A 37 -4.62 -5.02 -9.72
CA ASP A 37 -4.52 -5.90 -10.89
C ASP A 37 -3.29 -5.62 -11.76
N SER A 38 -2.64 -4.45 -11.60
CA SER A 38 -1.39 -4.14 -12.30
C SER A 38 -0.30 -5.18 -12.04
N LEU A 39 -0.27 -5.77 -10.84
CA LEU A 39 0.66 -6.84 -10.49
C LEU A 39 0.45 -8.13 -11.27
N ASN A 40 -0.76 -8.41 -11.76
CA ASN A 40 -1.05 -9.63 -12.53
C ASN A 40 -0.32 -9.62 -13.90
N ARG A 41 0.13 -8.45 -14.36
CA ARG A 41 0.90 -8.28 -15.59
C ARG A 41 2.41 -8.49 -15.40
N LEU A 42 2.88 -8.82 -14.19
CA LEU A 42 4.31 -8.99 -13.92
C LEU A 42 4.91 -10.12 -14.76
N GLY A 43 5.89 -9.77 -15.60
CA GLY A 43 6.53 -10.70 -16.54
C GLY A 43 5.73 -10.95 -17.83
N SER A 44 4.61 -10.25 -18.03
CA SER A 44 3.88 -10.24 -19.30
C SER A 44 4.57 -9.31 -20.31
N SER A 45 4.59 -9.72 -21.58
CA SER A 45 5.05 -8.86 -22.69
C SER A 45 4.06 -7.76 -23.08
N GLN A 46 2.84 -7.79 -22.54
CA GLN A 46 1.78 -6.82 -22.82
C GLN A 46 1.71 -5.68 -21.78
N ASP A 47 2.62 -5.67 -20.80
CA ASP A 47 2.64 -4.62 -19.79
C ASP A 47 3.22 -3.31 -20.35
N ARG A 48 2.72 -2.17 -19.88
CA ARG A 48 3.20 -0.87 -20.37
C ARG A 48 4.55 -0.53 -19.74
N HIS A 49 5.41 0.08 -20.54
CA HIS A 49 6.66 0.64 -20.08
C HIS A 49 6.46 2.07 -19.56
N VAL A 50 7.13 2.37 -18.45
CA VAL A 50 7.12 3.66 -17.78
C VAL A 50 8.57 4.14 -17.68
N GLU A 51 8.83 5.31 -18.26
CA GLU A 51 10.11 6.00 -18.12
C GLU A 51 10.17 6.70 -16.78
N ILE A 52 11.16 6.37 -15.96
CA ILE A 52 11.31 6.91 -14.61
C ILE A 52 12.65 7.63 -14.41
N ARG A 53 12.68 8.50 -13.39
CA ARG A 53 13.91 9.05 -12.82
C ARG A 53 14.08 8.50 -11.41
N TYR A 54 15.30 8.12 -11.03
CA TYR A 54 15.55 7.59 -9.69
C TYR A 54 16.63 8.36 -8.97
N TRP A 55 16.44 8.49 -7.66
CA TRP A 55 17.15 9.42 -6.80
C TRP A 55 17.82 8.70 -5.64
N LYS A 56 18.97 9.23 -5.22
CA LYS A 56 19.68 8.81 -4.02
C LYS A 56 20.23 10.06 -3.34
N GLU A 57 20.05 10.17 -2.02
CA GLU A 57 20.54 11.32 -1.24
C GLU A 57 20.10 12.66 -1.85
N GLU A 58 18.80 12.78 -2.17
CA GLU A 58 18.17 13.99 -2.74
C GLU A 58 18.73 14.44 -4.11
N GLN A 59 19.46 13.57 -4.80
CA GLN A 59 19.98 13.86 -6.13
C GLN A 59 19.46 12.83 -7.14
N GLN A 60 19.06 13.32 -8.32
CA GLN A 60 18.79 12.44 -9.45
C GLN A 60 20.09 11.80 -9.91
N ILE A 61 20.18 10.47 -9.80
CA ILE A 61 21.37 9.71 -10.19
C ILE A 61 21.21 8.96 -11.52
N GLY A 62 19.99 8.85 -12.04
CA GLY A 62 19.76 8.19 -13.32
C GLY A 62 18.30 8.08 -13.74
N SER A 63 18.09 7.32 -14.82
CA SER A 63 16.78 7.01 -15.39
C SER A 63 16.72 5.57 -15.89
N ALA A 64 15.51 5.02 -15.96
CA ALA A 64 15.27 3.67 -16.46
C ALA A 64 13.87 3.56 -17.07
N SER A 65 13.71 2.63 -18.00
CA SER A 65 12.41 2.13 -18.44
C SER A 65 12.07 0.87 -17.65
N LEU A 66 10.93 0.85 -16.96
CA LEU A 66 10.43 -0.33 -16.22
C LEU A 66 9.01 -0.64 -16.65
N THR A 67 8.57 -1.89 -16.51
CA THR A 67 7.14 -2.17 -16.70
C THR A 67 6.34 -1.63 -15.51
N GLN A 68 5.07 -1.28 -15.73
CA GLN A 68 4.19 -0.82 -14.64
C GLN A 68 4.06 -1.88 -13.54
N ALA A 69 3.99 -3.17 -13.88
CA ALA A 69 3.90 -4.24 -12.91
C ALA A 69 5.19 -4.38 -12.08
N GLU A 70 6.37 -4.13 -12.67
CA GLU A 70 7.63 -4.09 -11.92
C GLU A 70 7.65 -2.92 -10.92
N LEU A 71 7.21 -1.73 -11.35
CA LEU A 71 7.02 -0.59 -10.46
C LEU A 71 6.01 -0.93 -9.35
N ALA A 72 4.82 -1.38 -9.71
CA ALA A 72 3.77 -1.78 -8.77
C ALA A 72 4.23 -2.88 -7.80
N ALA A 73 5.14 -3.77 -8.20
CA ALA A 73 5.73 -4.78 -7.32
C ALA A 73 6.71 -4.18 -6.31
N LEU A 74 7.60 -3.30 -6.74
CA LEU A 74 8.68 -2.76 -5.93
C LEU A 74 8.28 -1.54 -5.07
N THR A 75 7.25 -0.80 -5.47
CA THR A 75 6.80 0.41 -4.78
C THR A 75 6.21 0.08 -3.40
N THR A 76 6.84 0.52 -2.32
CA THR A 76 6.25 0.37 -0.98
C THR A 76 5.22 1.44 -0.66
N GLU A 77 5.39 2.64 -1.22
CA GLU A 77 4.58 3.82 -0.94
C GLU A 77 4.52 4.71 -2.19
N LEU A 78 3.36 5.33 -2.43
CA LEU A 78 3.19 6.41 -3.40
C LEU A 78 3.02 7.71 -2.61
N ILE A 79 3.91 8.67 -2.83
CA ILE A 79 3.92 9.95 -2.09
C ILE A 79 3.37 11.03 -3.01
N PHE A 80 2.33 11.73 -2.53
CA PHE A 80 1.68 12.83 -3.23
C PHE A 80 1.86 14.12 -2.43
N PRO A 81 2.93 14.89 -2.68
CA PRO A 81 3.10 16.17 -2.01
C PRO A 81 2.01 17.14 -2.51
N LEU A 82 1.38 17.85 -1.57
CA LEU A 82 0.48 18.94 -1.92
C LEU A 82 1.30 20.06 -2.57
N ALA A 83 0.91 20.47 -3.77
CA ALA A 83 1.65 21.48 -4.55
C ALA A 83 1.57 22.87 -3.92
N GLU A 84 0.42 23.19 -3.33
CA GLU A 84 0.15 24.45 -2.64
C GLU A 84 -0.50 24.10 -1.31
N VAL A 85 0.06 24.65 -0.23
CA VAL A 85 -0.48 24.50 1.11
C VAL A 85 -0.54 25.88 1.75
N GLU A 86 -1.67 26.20 2.39
CA GLU A 86 -1.81 27.43 3.15
C GLU A 86 -0.97 27.33 4.42
N ALA A 87 -0.16 28.37 4.67
CA ALA A 87 0.66 28.46 5.87
C ALA A 87 -0.21 28.35 7.14
N ASP A 88 0.28 27.60 8.12
CA ASP A 88 -0.38 27.33 9.41
C ASP A 88 -1.68 26.51 9.30
N SER A 89 -1.95 25.91 8.14
CA SER A 89 -3.10 25.01 7.99
C SER A 89 -2.86 23.65 8.63
N VAL A 90 -3.94 22.98 9.03
CA VAL A 90 -3.86 21.62 9.64
C VAL A 90 -3.21 20.61 8.70
N VAL A 91 -3.33 20.80 7.39
CA VAL A 91 -2.76 19.89 6.38
C VAL A 91 -1.23 20.01 6.26
N GLU A 92 -0.59 21.10 6.76
CA GLU A 92 0.87 21.15 6.91
C GLU A 92 1.38 20.33 8.10
N GLN A 93 0.50 20.01 9.04
CA GLN A 93 0.86 19.40 10.32
C GLN A 93 0.57 17.89 10.35
N VAL A 94 0.00 17.34 9.27
CA VAL A 94 -0.52 15.97 9.24
C VAL A 94 -0.17 15.30 7.91
N ASP A 95 0.47 14.14 7.99
CA ASP A 95 0.57 13.20 6.88
C ASP A 95 -0.63 12.25 6.87
N LEU A 96 -1.23 12.05 5.70
CA LEU A 96 -2.30 11.07 5.49
C LEU A 96 -1.75 9.85 4.76
N LEU A 97 -1.80 8.70 5.42
CA LEU A 97 -1.45 7.41 4.84
C LEU A 97 -2.71 6.60 4.59
N ASP A 98 -2.92 6.18 3.34
CA ASP A 98 -4.01 5.28 2.96
C ASP A 98 -3.48 3.87 2.67
N PHE A 99 -4.23 2.86 3.10
CA PHE A 99 -3.95 1.46 2.81
C PHE A 99 -4.99 0.92 1.83
N PRO A 100 -4.58 0.22 0.76
CA PRO A 100 -5.53 -0.50 -0.07
C PRO A 100 -6.36 -1.46 0.81
N GLY A 101 -7.67 -1.49 0.58
CA GLY A 101 -8.65 -2.11 1.49
C GLY A 101 -8.17 -3.46 2.05
N TYR A 102 -8.12 -3.55 3.37
CA TYR A 102 -7.63 -4.73 4.08
C TYR A 102 -8.50 -5.95 3.74
N ARG A 103 -7.95 -6.88 2.97
CA ARG A 103 -8.53 -8.20 2.74
C ARG A 103 -7.76 -9.20 3.59
N GLY A 104 -8.50 -10.02 4.33
CA GLY A 104 -7.93 -11.04 5.20
C GLY A 104 -6.94 -11.95 4.49
N ARG A 105 -6.11 -12.65 5.28
CA ARG A 105 -5.11 -13.57 4.72
C ARG A 105 -5.83 -14.75 4.09
N LEU A 106 -5.77 -14.86 2.76
CA LEU A 106 -6.17 -16.10 2.10
C LEU A 106 -5.22 -17.21 2.56
N LYS A 107 -5.78 -18.24 3.22
CA LYS A 107 -5.07 -19.41 3.74
C LYS A 107 -4.68 -20.34 2.59
N ILE A 108 -3.83 -19.84 1.70
CA ILE A 108 -3.28 -20.62 0.60
C ILE A 108 -2.18 -21.47 1.17
N THR A 109 -2.39 -22.78 1.15
CA THR A 109 -1.41 -23.74 1.66
C THR A 109 -0.59 -24.36 0.52
N ALA A 110 -1.00 -24.15 -0.73
CA ALA A 110 -0.36 -24.69 -1.92
C ALA A 110 -0.33 -23.70 -3.10
N LEU A 111 0.71 -23.74 -3.94
CA LEU A 111 0.90 -22.84 -5.08
C LEU A 111 -0.21 -23.01 -6.13
N GLU A 112 -0.75 -24.22 -6.25
CA GLU A 112 -1.84 -24.61 -7.14
C GLU A 112 -3.16 -23.92 -6.78
N GLU A 113 -3.35 -23.55 -5.51
CA GLU A 113 -4.52 -22.79 -5.06
C GLU A 113 -4.41 -21.31 -5.42
N ALA A 114 -3.18 -20.77 -5.51
CA ALA A 114 -2.93 -19.38 -5.91
C ALA A 114 -3.14 -19.12 -7.41
N GLY A 115 -3.11 -20.16 -8.25
CA GLY A 115 -3.31 -20.09 -9.70
C GLY A 115 -4.74 -20.33 -10.18
N ARG A 116 -5.68 -20.61 -9.27
CA ARG A 116 -7.09 -20.73 -9.64
C ARG A 116 -7.55 -19.39 -10.24
N GLU A 117 -8.35 -19.45 -11.31
CA GLU A 117 -8.80 -18.31 -12.15
C GLU A 117 -7.89 -17.87 -13.30
N GLY A 118 -6.83 -18.64 -13.63
CA GLY A 118 -5.97 -18.33 -14.79
C GLY A 118 -5.00 -17.17 -14.55
N LEU A 119 -4.93 -16.69 -13.31
CA LEU A 119 -3.98 -15.68 -12.85
C LEU A 119 -2.64 -16.32 -12.48
N ASN A 120 -1.55 -15.56 -12.64
CA ASN A 120 -0.21 -16.03 -12.31
C ASN A 120 -0.08 -16.28 -10.79
N PRO A 121 0.17 -17.53 -10.33
CA PRO A 121 0.23 -17.87 -8.91
C PRO A 121 1.24 -17.05 -8.12
N ILE A 122 2.38 -16.72 -8.74
CA ILE A 122 3.45 -15.96 -8.09
C ILE A 122 3.02 -14.50 -7.89
N CYS A 123 2.31 -13.92 -8.86
CA CYS A 123 1.79 -12.55 -8.74
C CYS A 123 0.75 -12.46 -7.62
N GLN A 124 -0.10 -13.47 -7.52
CA GLN A 124 -1.11 -13.60 -6.47
C GLN A 124 -0.48 -13.76 -5.07
N LEU A 125 0.61 -14.51 -4.95
CA LEU A 125 1.37 -14.60 -3.69
C LEU A 125 2.07 -13.28 -3.34
N LEU A 126 2.69 -12.60 -4.33
CA LEU A 126 3.33 -11.30 -4.12
C LEU A 126 2.32 -10.23 -3.67
N LEU A 127 1.17 -10.15 -4.32
CA LEU A 127 0.11 -9.19 -3.99
C LEU A 127 -0.36 -9.36 -2.55
N ARG A 128 -0.66 -10.60 -2.14
CA ARG A 128 -1.11 -10.90 -0.77
C ARG A 128 -0.03 -10.67 0.26
N GLY A 129 1.20 -11.13 -0.02
CA GLY A 129 2.35 -10.90 0.83
C GLY A 129 2.61 -9.42 1.03
N LYS A 130 2.50 -8.62 -0.03
CA LYS A 130 2.68 -7.17 0.01
C LYS A 130 1.61 -6.46 0.83
N VAL A 131 0.33 -6.75 0.61
CA VAL A 131 -0.76 -6.12 1.38
C VAL A 131 -0.63 -6.41 2.87
N ALA A 132 -0.36 -7.67 3.24
CA ALA A 132 -0.16 -8.04 4.64
C ALA A 132 1.11 -7.39 5.23
N TYR A 133 2.22 -7.43 4.49
CA TYR A 133 3.50 -6.88 4.95
C TYR A 133 3.45 -5.37 5.15
N LEU A 134 2.83 -4.61 4.23
CA LEU A 134 2.77 -3.16 4.34
C LEU A 134 2.04 -2.76 5.62
N PHE A 135 0.85 -3.30 5.88
CA PHE A 135 0.12 -2.97 7.11
C PHE A 135 0.91 -3.30 8.39
N GLU A 136 1.50 -4.50 8.45
CA GLU A 136 2.31 -4.91 9.61
C GLU A 136 3.55 -4.02 9.78
N ARG A 137 4.22 -3.64 8.68
CA ARG A 137 5.39 -2.75 8.69
C ARG A 137 5.06 -1.40 9.30
N TYR A 138 4.00 -0.73 8.85
CA TYR A 138 3.63 0.58 9.41
C TYR A 138 3.16 0.49 10.87
N THR A 139 2.48 -0.62 11.23
CA THR A 139 2.12 -0.88 12.63
C THR A 139 3.36 -1.09 13.51
N ASP A 140 4.36 -1.82 13.01
CA ASP A 140 5.57 -2.15 13.75
C ASP A 140 6.55 -1.00 13.86
N ASN A 141 6.65 -0.16 12.84
CA ASN A 141 7.50 1.04 12.83
C ASN A 141 6.90 2.21 13.65
N GLN A 142 5.67 2.07 14.18
CA GLN A 142 4.95 3.13 14.89
C GLN A 142 4.80 4.43 14.06
N GLU A 143 4.72 4.30 12.74
CA GLU A 143 4.62 5.43 11.81
C GLU A 143 3.19 6.03 11.77
N MET A 144 2.31 5.67 12.71
CA MET A 144 0.91 6.10 12.76
C MET A 144 0.51 6.61 14.15
N ASN A 145 0.26 7.92 14.26
CA ASN A 145 -0.20 8.56 15.51
C ASN A 145 -1.70 8.34 15.77
N ALA A 146 -2.48 8.24 14.70
CA ALA A 146 -3.90 7.97 14.71
C ALA A 146 -4.26 7.02 13.56
N LEU A 147 -5.31 6.21 13.76
CA LEU A 147 -5.83 5.26 12.79
C LEU A 147 -7.33 5.46 12.64
N VAL A 148 -7.78 5.66 11.40
CA VAL A 148 -9.20 5.77 11.05
C VAL A 148 -9.64 4.50 10.35
N VAL A 149 -10.61 3.80 10.92
CA VAL A 149 -11.23 2.61 10.31
C VAL A 149 -12.53 3.01 9.65
N CYS A 150 -12.54 2.99 8.31
CA CYS A 150 -13.71 3.27 7.51
C CYS A 150 -14.54 1.99 7.32
N ALA A 151 -15.76 1.98 7.87
CA ALA A 151 -16.69 0.87 7.74
C ALA A 151 -17.98 1.32 7.05
N SER A 152 -18.51 0.50 6.14
CA SER A 152 -19.80 0.77 5.50
C SER A 152 -20.93 0.33 6.43
N SER A 153 -21.96 1.16 6.58
CA SER A 153 -23.20 0.80 7.31
C SER A 153 -24.01 -0.29 6.59
N ALA A 154 -23.89 -0.37 5.26
CA ALA A 154 -24.70 -1.24 4.41
C ALA A 154 -24.05 -2.62 4.16
N LYS A 155 -22.77 -2.78 4.48
CA LYS A 155 -22.04 -4.05 4.32
C LYS A 155 -21.34 -4.38 5.61
N GLN A 156 -21.68 -5.53 6.19
CA GLN A 156 -20.88 -6.09 7.26
C GLN A 156 -19.47 -6.32 6.71
N SER A 157 -18.46 -5.78 7.39
CA SER A 157 -17.07 -6.00 7.01
C SER A 157 -16.78 -7.50 7.12
N ASP A 158 -16.68 -8.19 5.98
CA ASP A 158 -16.42 -9.64 5.86
C ASP A 158 -15.03 -10.09 6.36
N VAL A 159 -14.33 -9.23 7.10
CA VAL A 159 -12.91 -9.40 7.40
C VAL A 159 -12.72 -9.69 8.89
N ALA A 160 -13.05 -10.92 9.28
CA ALA A 160 -12.73 -11.45 10.61
C ALA A 160 -11.25 -11.25 10.99
N ASP A 161 -10.37 -11.15 9.99
CA ASP A 161 -8.93 -10.97 10.15
C ASP A 161 -8.50 -9.54 10.51
N VAL A 162 -9.39 -8.53 10.50
CA VAL A 162 -9.01 -7.14 10.82
C VAL A 162 -8.90 -6.92 12.33
N GLY A 163 -9.71 -7.64 13.13
CA GLY A 163 -9.75 -7.51 14.58
C GLY A 163 -8.40 -7.72 15.27
N PRO A 164 -7.69 -8.85 15.03
CA PRO A 164 -6.37 -9.09 15.61
C PRO A 164 -5.34 -8.04 15.20
N VAL A 165 -5.46 -7.51 13.98
CA VAL A 165 -4.57 -6.50 13.43
C VAL A 165 -4.77 -5.15 14.12
N LEU A 166 -6.02 -4.72 14.31
CA LEU A 166 -6.36 -3.52 15.07
C LEU A 166 -5.96 -3.66 16.54
N ASN A 167 -6.18 -4.82 17.16
CA ASN A 167 -5.75 -5.07 18.54
C ASN A 167 -4.24 -4.94 18.69
N ARG A 168 -3.46 -5.52 17.77
CA ARG A 168 -1.99 -5.38 17.77
C ARG A 168 -1.57 -3.91 17.63
N TRP A 169 -2.23 -3.14 16.77
CA TRP A 169 -1.96 -1.71 16.65
C TRP A 169 -2.27 -0.94 17.93
N VAL A 170 -3.42 -1.19 18.56
CA VAL A 170 -3.82 -0.58 19.84
C VAL A 170 -2.81 -0.92 20.94
N GLU A 171 -2.43 -2.19 21.07
CA GLU A 171 -1.44 -2.64 22.05
C GLU A 171 -0.07 -1.96 21.85
N LYS A 172 0.35 -1.77 20.60
CA LYS A 172 1.64 -1.16 20.28
C LYS A 172 1.68 0.36 20.39
N THR A 173 0.55 1.04 20.17
CA THR A 173 0.52 2.52 20.08
C THR A 173 -0.24 3.18 21.24
N GLN A 174 -1.32 2.57 21.71
CA GLN A 174 -2.19 3.12 22.76
C GLN A 174 -1.93 2.48 24.13
N GLY A 175 -1.45 1.23 24.17
CA GLY A 175 -1.19 0.48 25.39
C GLY A 175 -2.01 -0.80 25.47
N LYS A 176 -1.56 -1.76 26.27
CA LYS A 176 -2.14 -3.10 26.38
C LYS A 176 -3.30 -3.17 27.37
N SER A 177 -3.24 -2.38 28.44
CA SER A 177 -4.26 -2.33 29.48
C SER A 177 -5.06 -1.03 29.48
N ALA A 178 -6.18 -0.99 30.20
CA ALA A 178 -6.97 0.23 30.35
C ALA A 178 -6.18 1.32 31.10
N GLU A 179 -5.38 0.91 32.08
CA GLU A 179 -4.52 1.79 32.87
C GLU A 179 -3.41 2.40 32.01
N GLU A 180 -2.76 1.63 31.13
CA GLU A 180 -1.74 2.17 30.20
C GLU A 180 -2.30 3.18 29.20
N ARG A 181 -3.59 3.05 28.88
CA ARG A 181 -4.33 3.95 27.98
C ARG A 181 -4.85 5.19 28.73
N GLN A 182 -4.90 5.16 30.05
CA GLN A 182 -5.40 6.26 30.87
C GLN A 182 -4.47 7.47 30.72
N GLY A 183 -5.01 8.57 30.20
CA GLY A 183 -4.26 9.82 29.96
C GLY A 183 -3.68 9.98 28.55
N ARG A 184 -3.91 9.03 27.64
CA ARG A 184 -3.60 9.21 26.21
C ARG A 184 -4.82 9.76 25.47
N ASN A 185 -4.57 10.58 24.45
CA ASN A 185 -5.62 10.96 23.51
C ASN A 185 -6.07 9.73 22.71
N PRO A 186 -7.36 9.62 22.36
CA PRO A 186 -7.84 8.54 21.50
C PRO A 186 -7.10 8.53 20.16
N GLY A 187 -6.47 7.41 19.81
CA GLY A 187 -5.80 7.22 18.53
C GLY A 187 -6.59 6.40 17.51
N LEU A 188 -7.60 5.62 17.92
CA LEU A 188 -8.40 4.78 17.02
C LEU A 188 -9.78 5.39 16.82
N PHE A 189 -10.13 5.67 15.57
CA PHE A 189 -11.41 6.28 15.19
C PHE A 189 -12.19 5.33 14.27
N TRP A 190 -13.50 5.24 14.48
CA TRP A 190 -14.41 4.53 13.57
C TRP A 190 -15.20 5.54 12.75
N ALA A 191 -15.05 5.48 11.43
CA ALA A 191 -15.83 6.27 10.48
C ALA A 191 -16.88 5.36 9.83
N ILE A 192 -18.16 5.57 10.17
CA ILE A 192 -19.27 4.83 9.56
C ILE A 192 -19.75 5.60 8.33
N THR A 193 -19.73 4.94 7.18
CA THR A 193 -19.98 5.52 5.85
C THR A 193 -21.18 4.88 5.16
N VAL A 194 -21.69 5.49 4.09
CA VAL A 194 -22.82 4.96 3.27
C VAL A 194 -24.16 4.92 4.04
N CYS A 195 -24.34 5.84 5.00
CA CYS A 195 -25.56 5.94 5.81
C CYS A 195 -26.77 6.53 5.07
N ASP A 196 -26.57 6.96 3.82
CA ASP A 196 -27.57 7.53 2.92
C ASP A 196 -28.32 6.47 2.11
N MET A 197 -27.83 5.21 2.06
CA MET A 197 -28.53 4.12 1.39
C MET A 197 -29.75 3.66 2.21
N ARG A 198 -30.94 3.87 1.65
CA ARG A 198 -32.22 3.34 2.10
C ARG A 198 -32.62 2.12 1.28
#